data_AF-A0A4P7BZJ4-F1
#
_entry.id   AF-A0A4P7BZJ4-F1
#
_cell.length_a   1.000
_cell.length_b   1.000
_cell.length_c   1.000
_cell.angle_alpha   90.00
_cell.angle_beta   90.00
_cell.angle_gamma   90.00
#
_symmetry.space_group_name_H-M   'P 1'
#
loop_
_entity.id
_entity.type
_entity.pdbx_description
1 polymer ?
#
loop_
_entity_poly.entity_id
_entity_poly.type
_entity_poly.pdbx_seq_one_letter_code
_entity_poly.pdbx_strand_id
1 'polypeptide(L)'
;MVTKAELLKQATHQALIEANKRHLGNSAKEQLQTEAQAIIADIFGSIHWKNTENDPEAPPKILTAWHHRTLNDREPDWHNLSFAKEKLQQAAERYLQASWLHSPELDWLLLNTLVYGDYLTTLDTVRARTMPFSRYESKKSGKTSFRVLAEVWRGALLILKITAWFIIFAAVSPASPIGPLLWIGITGWWLWRKWAIRRKNNTLLNSILSTYGMLNATEQNWPKIHEKLEKSEELGAIWNPTIYPLVEERRRAYLL
;
A
#
# COMPACT_ATOMS: atom_id res chain seq x y z
N MET A 1 -11.25 -9.37 10.92
CA MET A 1 -9.85 -9.75 11.24
C MET A 1 -9.72 -11.23 10.95
N VAL A 2 -8.57 -11.68 10.48
CA VAL A 2 -8.26 -13.11 10.28
C VAL A 2 -6.93 -13.44 10.94
N THR A 3 -6.82 -14.62 11.54
CA THR A 3 -5.57 -15.10 12.13
C THR A 3 -4.97 -16.24 11.32
N LYS A 4 -3.64 -16.35 11.34
CA LYS A 4 -2.93 -17.47 10.71
C LYS A 4 -3.41 -18.81 11.25
N ALA A 5 -3.62 -18.91 12.56
CA ALA A 5 -4.04 -20.16 13.21
C ALA A 5 -5.43 -20.61 12.75
N GLU A 6 -6.40 -19.69 12.64
CA GLU A 6 -7.74 -20.01 12.16
C GLU A 6 -7.73 -20.46 10.70
N LEU A 7 -6.98 -19.73 9.84
CA LEU A 7 -6.88 -20.06 8.42
C LEU A 7 -6.21 -21.42 8.20
N LEU A 8 -5.17 -21.76 8.97
CA LEU A 8 -4.53 -23.08 8.90
C LEU A 8 -5.51 -24.20 9.30
N LYS A 9 -6.35 -23.96 10.31
CA LYS A 9 -7.39 -24.92 10.72
C LYS A 9 -8.45 -25.12 9.62
N GLN A 10 -8.93 -24.02 9.03
CA GLN A 10 -9.89 -24.04 7.93
C GLN A 10 -9.33 -24.75 6.69
N ALA A 11 -8.12 -24.40 6.28
CA ALA A 11 -7.42 -25.01 5.15
C ALA A 11 -7.21 -26.52 5.34
N THR A 12 -6.85 -26.93 6.56
CA THR A 12 -6.72 -28.36 6.90
C THR A 12 -8.05 -29.08 6.73
N HIS A 13 -9.16 -28.46 7.14
CA HIS A 13 -10.49 -29.01 6.97
C HIS A 13 -10.92 -29.09 5.49
N GLN A 14 -10.65 -28.06 4.70
CA GLN A 14 -10.91 -28.07 3.25
C GLN A 14 -10.09 -29.15 2.53
N ALA A 15 -8.81 -29.31 2.88
CA ALA A 15 -7.97 -30.39 2.34
C ALA A 15 -8.55 -31.78 2.62
N LEU A 16 -9.16 -31.98 3.80
CA LEU A 16 -9.86 -33.23 4.13
C LEU A 16 -11.11 -33.44 3.26
N ILE A 17 -11.92 -32.40 3.09
CA ILE A 17 -13.13 -32.46 2.25
C ILE A 17 -12.75 -32.81 0.81
N GLU A 18 -11.76 -32.11 0.25
CA GLU A 18 -11.33 -32.33 -1.12
C GLU A 18 -10.69 -33.71 -1.32
N ALA A 19 -9.87 -34.17 -0.36
CA ALA A 19 -9.31 -35.51 -0.38
C ALA A 19 -10.40 -36.59 -0.38
N ASN A 20 -11.42 -36.44 0.47
CA ASN A 20 -12.55 -37.37 0.52
C ASN A 20 -13.35 -37.36 -0.79
N LYS A 21 -13.62 -36.17 -1.34
CA LYS A 21 -14.33 -36.00 -2.62
C LYS A 21 -13.61 -36.67 -3.79
N ARG A 22 -12.28 -36.63 -3.78
CA ARG A 22 -11.42 -37.25 -4.81
C ARG A 22 -11.03 -38.70 -4.49
N HIS A 23 -11.54 -39.28 -3.39
CA HIS A 23 -11.17 -40.62 -2.90
C HIS A 23 -9.65 -40.84 -2.78
N LEU A 24 -8.94 -39.81 -2.30
CA LEU A 24 -7.48 -39.82 -2.19
C LEU A 24 -7.00 -40.62 -0.98
N GLY A 25 -5.88 -41.32 -1.13
CA GLY A 25 -5.19 -41.99 -0.02
C GLY A 25 -4.48 -41.01 0.93
N ASN A 26 -4.00 -41.54 2.06
CA ASN A 26 -3.40 -40.74 3.14
C ASN A 26 -2.25 -39.82 2.67
N SER A 27 -1.38 -40.31 1.78
CA SER A 27 -0.24 -39.52 1.28
C SER A 27 -0.67 -38.29 0.47
N ALA A 28 -1.68 -38.43 -0.40
CA ALA A 28 -2.17 -37.31 -1.19
C ALA A 28 -2.95 -36.30 -0.33
N LYS A 29 -3.62 -36.77 0.73
CA LYS A 29 -4.23 -35.90 1.75
C LYS A 29 -3.20 -35.07 2.51
N GLU A 30 -2.07 -35.66 2.91
CA GLU A 30 -0.96 -34.95 3.56
C GLU A 30 -0.33 -33.90 2.63
N GLN A 31 -0.23 -34.19 1.33
CA GLN A 31 0.24 -33.24 0.33
C GLN A 31 -0.68 -32.01 0.24
N LEU A 32 -2.00 -32.20 0.14
CA LEU A 32 -2.96 -31.08 0.11
C LEU A 32 -2.85 -30.22 1.38
N GLN A 33 -2.74 -30.85 2.55
CA GLN A 33 -2.58 -30.13 3.81
C GLN A 33 -1.26 -29.32 3.82
N THR A 34 -0.16 -29.93 3.41
CA THR A 34 1.15 -29.29 3.38
C THR A 34 1.18 -28.13 2.39
N GLU A 35 0.58 -28.30 1.21
CA GLU A 35 0.45 -27.25 0.20
C GLU A 35 -0.31 -26.04 0.75
N ALA A 36 -1.48 -26.26 1.35
CA ALA A 36 -2.27 -25.16 1.89
C ALA A 36 -1.59 -24.46 3.07
N GLN A 37 -0.94 -25.22 3.95
CA GLN A 37 -0.17 -24.66 5.06
C GLN A 37 1.00 -23.81 4.54
N ALA A 38 1.68 -24.27 3.48
CA ALA A 38 2.77 -23.52 2.84
C ALA A 38 2.26 -22.21 2.23
N ILE A 39 1.16 -22.24 1.48
CA ILE A 39 0.56 -21.03 0.89
C ILE A 39 0.23 -20.00 1.98
N ILE A 40 -0.45 -20.42 3.06
CA ILE A 40 -0.82 -19.51 4.16
C ILE A 40 0.44 -18.99 4.88
N ALA A 41 1.43 -19.86 5.10
CA ALA A 41 2.69 -19.46 5.71
C ALA A 41 3.43 -18.42 4.87
N ASP A 42 3.43 -18.58 3.54
CA ASP A 42 4.07 -17.65 2.61
C ASP A 42 3.35 -16.30 2.57
N ILE A 43 2.00 -16.28 2.60
CA ILE A 43 1.22 -15.03 2.66
C ILE A 43 1.60 -14.23 3.92
N PHE A 44 1.53 -14.85 5.10
CA PHE A 44 1.86 -14.16 6.35
C PHE A 44 3.37 -13.86 6.46
N GLY A 45 4.23 -14.75 5.96
CA GLY A 45 5.69 -14.56 5.93
C GLY A 45 6.13 -13.43 5.00
N SER A 46 5.32 -13.10 4.00
CA SER A 46 5.57 -11.98 3.09
C SER A 46 5.27 -10.62 3.72
N ILE A 47 4.59 -10.59 4.88
CA ILE A 47 4.22 -9.37 5.59
C ILE A 47 4.93 -9.33 6.94
N HIS A 48 5.79 -8.34 7.12
CA HIS A 48 6.61 -8.25 8.33
C HIS A 48 6.76 -6.82 8.80
N TRP A 49 6.94 -6.69 10.12
CA TRP A 49 7.37 -5.44 10.72
C TRP A 49 8.88 -5.32 10.57
N LYS A 50 9.35 -4.19 10.06
CA LYS A 50 10.75 -3.79 10.14
C LYS A 50 11.12 -3.70 11.61
N ASN A 51 12.31 -4.20 11.96
CA ASN A 51 12.78 -4.10 13.32
C ASN A 51 12.89 -2.63 13.72
N THR A 52 12.27 -2.31 14.84
CA THR A 52 12.53 -1.06 15.55
C THR A 52 14.00 -1.03 15.99
N GLU A 53 14.60 0.16 15.94
CA GLU A 53 16.03 0.52 16.03
C GLU A 53 16.94 -0.19 17.05
N ASN A 54 16.40 -1.00 17.96
CA ASN A 54 17.17 -1.60 19.05
C ASN A 54 17.91 -2.88 18.65
N ASP A 55 17.59 -3.51 17.51
CA ASP A 55 18.37 -4.64 17.00
C ASP A 55 18.15 -4.88 15.48
N PRO A 56 19.03 -4.36 14.61
CA PRO A 56 18.97 -4.64 13.17
C PRO A 56 19.33 -6.10 12.82
N GLU A 57 19.92 -6.88 13.73
CA GLU A 57 20.26 -8.29 13.54
C GLU A 57 19.12 -9.25 13.92
N ALA A 58 18.12 -8.76 14.66
CA ALA A 58 16.93 -9.56 14.97
C ALA A 58 16.21 -10.02 13.69
N PRO A 59 15.64 -11.22 13.62
CA PRO A 59 14.79 -11.60 12.50
C PRO A 59 13.51 -10.73 12.49
N PRO A 60 13.04 -10.28 11.31
CA PRO A 60 11.85 -9.45 11.21
C PRO A 60 10.63 -10.16 11.81
N LYS A 61 9.85 -9.43 12.62
CA LYS A 61 8.67 -10.00 13.27
C LYS A 61 7.57 -10.26 12.24
N ILE A 62 7.37 -11.54 11.92
CA ILE A 62 6.34 -12.02 11.01
C ILE A 62 4.95 -11.75 11.61
N LEU A 63 4.02 -11.38 10.74
CA LEU A 63 2.64 -11.15 11.14
C LEU A 63 1.90 -12.47 11.42
N THR A 64 1.10 -12.50 12.49
CA THR A 64 0.27 -13.68 12.85
C THR A 64 -1.23 -13.45 12.65
N ALA A 65 -1.65 -12.20 12.47
CA ALA A 65 -3.03 -11.82 12.24
C ALA A 65 -3.12 -10.56 11.37
N TRP A 66 -4.13 -10.51 10.51
CA TRP A 66 -4.39 -9.37 9.63
C TRP A 66 -5.78 -8.79 9.90
N HIS A 67 -5.85 -7.47 9.95
CA HIS A 67 -7.10 -6.72 10.02
C HIS A 67 -7.11 -5.65 8.93
N HIS A 68 -8.32 -5.24 8.52
CA HIS A 68 -8.48 -4.15 7.59
C HIS A 68 -7.88 -2.87 8.19
N ARG A 69 -7.00 -2.20 7.43
CA ARG A 69 -6.28 -1.01 7.88
C ARG A 69 -7.12 0.24 7.66
N THR A 70 -6.95 1.21 8.54
CA THR A 70 -7.65 2.50 8.48
C THR A 70 -6.67 3.62 8.17
N LEU A 71 -7.20 4.83 7.99
CA LEU A 71 -6.37 6.03 7.85
C LEU A 71 -5.44 6.28 9.06
N ASN A 72 -5.81 5.79 10.25
CA ASN A 72 -5.01 5.93 11.46
C ASN A 72 -3.77 5.02 11.43
N ASP A 73 -3.87 3.87 10.77
CA ASP A 73 -2.78 2.88 10.65
C ASP A 73 -1.75 3.28 9.59
N ARG A 74 -2.14 4.18 8.67
CA ARG A 74 -1.34 4.56 7.50
C ARG A 74 0.08 5.02 7.84
N GLU A 75 0.24 5.96 8.78
CA GLU A 75 1.58 6.49 9.09
C GLU A 75 2.45 5.41 9.77
N PRO A 76 2.00 4.73 10.86
CA PRO A 76 2.75 3.62 11.45
C PRO A 76 3.12 2.53 10.44
N ASP A 77 2.17 2.10 9.60
CA ASP A 77 2.40 1.06 8.60
C ASP A 77 3.37 1.53 7.52
N TRP A 78 3.28 2.77 7.06
CA TRP A 78 4.24 3.31 6.08
C TRP A 78 5.68 3.33 6.63
N HIS A 79 5.87 3.51 7.94
CA HIS A 79 7.18 3.45 8.56
C HIS A 79 7.68 2.01 8.70
N ASN A 80 6.83 1.15 9.26
CA ASN A 80 7.28 -0.10 9.88
C ASN A 80 6.79 -1.35 9.14
N LEU A 81 5.69 -1.28 8.40
CA LEU A 81 5.16 -2.44 7.70
C LEU A 81 5.87 -2.60 6.36
N SER A 82 6.27 -3.84 6.05
CA SER A 82 6.99 -4.20 4.84
C SER A 82 6.32 -5.39 4.17
N PHE A 83 6.24 -5.32 2.84
CA PHE A 83 5.68 -6.35 1.98
C PHE A 83 6.78 -6.88 1.08
N ALA A 84 7.10 -8.16 1.20
CA ALA A 84 7.89 -8.89 0.21
C ALA A 84 6.99 -9.18 -1.00
N LYS A 85 6.88 -8.20 -1.91
CA LYS A 85 5.88 -8.19 -2.99
C LYS A 85 5.93 -9.43 -3.86
N GLU A 86 7.13 -9.85 -4.26
CA GLU A 86 7.34 -11.00 -5.13
C GLU A 86 6.89 -12.28 -4.44
N LYS A 87 7.19 -12.44 -3.15
CA LYS A 87 6.76 -13.61 -2.36
C LYS A 87 5.24 -13.62 -2.17
N LEU A 88 4.64 -12.47 -1.88
CA LEU A 88 3.18 -12.36 -1.74
C LEU A 88 2.48 -12.67 -3.06
N GLN A 89 3.02 -12.19 -4.18
CA GLN A 89 2.51 -12.49 -5.51
C GLN A 89 2.60 -13.99 -5.82
N GLN A 90 3.74 -14.62 -5.59
CA GLN A 90 3.93 -16.06 -5.81
C GLN A 90 2.96 -16.88 -4.95
N ALA A 91 2.74 -16.48 -3.70
CA ALA A 91 1.77 -17.14 -2.83
C ALA A 91 0.33 -16.99 -3.35
N ALA A 92 -0.03 -15.80 -3.86
CA ALA A 92 -1.33 -15.54 -4.48
C ALA A 92 -1.53 -16.35 -5.77
N GLU A 93 -0.50 -16.48 -6.61
CA GLU A 93 -0.54 -17.30 -7.83
C GLU A 93 -0.76 -18.78 -7.51
N ARG A 94 -0.04 -19.32 -6.52
CA ARG A 94 -0.25 -20.70 -6.03
C ARG A 94 -1.65 -20.91 -5.48
N TYR A 95 -2.18 -19.93 -4.74
CA TYR A 95 -3.56 -19.98 -4.24
C TYR A 95 -4.59 -19.98 -5.39
N LEU A 96 -4.41 -19.15 -6.42
CA LEU A 96 -5.29 -19.12 -7.59
C LEU A 96 -5.29 -20.47 -8.33
N GLN A 97 -4.15 -21.17 -8.37
CA GLN A 97 -4.06 -22.51 -8.97
C GLN A 97 -4.74 -23.60 -8.12
N ALA A 98 -4.84 -23.39 -6.80
CA ALA A 98 -5.46 -24.32 -5.85
C ALA A 98 -6.94 -23.99 -5.60
N SER A 99 -7.79 -24.14 -6.63
CA SER A 99 -9.23 -23.80 -6.56
C SER A 99 -10.01 -24.48 -5.42
N TRP A 100 -9.53 -25.63 -4.94
CA TRP A 100 -10.12 -26.35 -3.81
C TRP A 100 -9.89 -25.69 -2.45
N LEU A 101 -8.87 -24.82 -2.34
CA LEU A 101 -8.50 -24.08 -1.13
C LEU A 101 -9.24 -22.74 -1.02
N HIS A 102 -10.04 -22.41 -2.02
CA HIS A 102 -10.70 -21.11 -2.08
C HIS A 102 -11.69 -20.92 -0.94
N SER A 103 -11.54 -19.83 -0.20
CA SER A 103 -12.44 -19.46 0.90
C SER A 103 -12.59 -17.95 0.98
N PRO A 104 -13.78 -17.43 1.35
CA PRO A 104 -14.03 -16.00 1.47
C PRO A 104 -12.98 -15.27 2.33
N GLU A 105 -12.50 -15.90 3.39
CA GLU A 105 -11.49 -15.33 4.29
C GLU A 105 -10.10 -15.25 3.66
N LEU A 106 -9.68 -16.26 2.89
CA LEU A 106 -8.40 -16.24 2.18
C LEU A 106 -8.43 -15.28 1.00
N ASP A 107 -9.55 -15.21 0.27
CA ASP A 107 -9.74 -14.24 -0.80
C ASP A 107 -9.70 -12.81 -0.27
N TRP A 108 -10.42 -12.58 0.82
CA TRP A 108 -10.41 -11.31 1.53
C TRP A 108 -8.99 -10.98 1.98
N LEU A 109 -8.27 -11.90 2.62
CA LEU A 109 -6.90 -11.67 3.08
C LEU A 109 -5.97 -11.29 1.93
N LEU A 110 -5.96 -12.07 0.85
CA LEU A 110 -5.10 -11.85 -0.30
C LEU A 110 -5.37 -10.51 -0.96
N LEU A 111 -6.63 -10.22 -1.29
CA LEU A 111 -6.99 -8.95 -1.90
C LEU A 111 -6.69 -7.78 -0.96
N ASN A 112 -6.99 -7.92 0.32
CA ASN A 112 -6.76 -6.87 1.29
C ASN A 112 -5.26 -6.55 1.43
N THR A 113 -4.42 -7.58 1.48
CA THR A 113 -2.97 -7.41 1.63
C THR A 113 -2.29 -6.92 0.34
N LEU A 114 -2.69 -7.43 -0.83
CA LEU A 114 -2.17 -6.99 -2.13
C LEU A 114 -2.51 -5.51 -2.39
N VAL A 115 -3.80 -5.15 -2.27
CA VAL A 115 -4.27 -3.77 -2.51
C VAL A 115 -3.63 -2.79 -1.52
N TYR A 116 -3.54 -3.16 -0.24
CA TYR A 116 -2.89 -2.30 0.76
C TYR A 116 -1.37 -2.19 0.56
N GLY A 117 -0.70 -3.28 0.16
CA GLY A 117 0.71 -3.27 -0.20
C GLY A 117 1.02 -2.30 -1.35
N ASP A 118 0.18 -2.30 -2.38
CA ASP A 118 0.30 -1.35 -3.50
C ASP A 118 -0.05 0.08 -3.10
N TYR A 119 -1.01 0.26 -2.19
CA TYR A 119 -1.25 1.56 -1.58
C TYR A 119 -0.03 2.12 -0.86
N LEU A 120 0.60 1.35 0.04
CA LEU A 120 1.79 1.79 0.76
C LEU A 120 2.96 2.06 -0.19
N THR A 121 3.10 1.27 -1.25
CA THR A 121 4.15 1.48 -2.27
C THR A 121 3.93 2.78 -3.05
N THR A 122 2.69 3.05 -3.43
CA THR A 122 2.31 4.28 -4.11
C THR A 122 2.53 5.48 -3.20
N LEU A 123 2.15 5.36 -1.92
CA LEU A 123 2.39 6.37 -0.89
C LEU A 123 3.88 6.66 -0.74
N ASP A 124 4.71 5.62 -0.66
CA ASP A 124 6.16 5.74 -0.54
C ASP A 124 6.77 6.45 -1.75
N THR A 125 6.39 6.03 -2.96
CA THR A 125 6.83 6.63 -4.23
C THR A 125 6.42 8.10 -4.35
N VAL A 126 5.17 8.42 -4.02
CA VAL A 126 4.67 9.81 -4.02
C VAL A 126 5.47 10.65 -3.02
N ARG A 127 5.73 10.14 -1.82
CA ARG A 127 6.48 10.86 -0.78
C ARG A 127 7.94 11.06 -1.17
N ALA A 128 8.60 10.04 -1.69
CA ALA A 128 9.99 10.12 -2.17
C ALA A 128 10.15 11.17 -3.28
N ARG A 129 9.16 11.29 -4.18
CA ARG A 129 9.20 12.27 -5.29
C ARG A 129 8.80 13.69 -4.89
N THR A 130 7.95 13.86 -3.88
CA THR A 130 7.37 15.16 -3.52
C THR A 130 8.01 15.81 -2.30
N MET A 131 8.69 15.03 -1.46
CA MET A 131 9.41 15.53 -0.28
C MET A 131 10.90 15.69 -0.60
N PRO A 132 11.57 16.71 -0.02
CA PRO A 132 13.03 16.73 0.00
C PRO A 132 13.58 15.46 0.63
N PHE A 133 14.69 14.93 0.11
CA PHE A 133 15.30 13.68 0.59
C PHE A 133 15.47 13.64 2.11
N SER A 134 16.02 14.70 2.71
CA SER A 134 16.18 14.80 4.17
C SER A 134 14.86 14.74 4.96
N ARG A 135 13.75 15.19 4.36
CA ARG A 135 12.41 15.09 4.97
C ARG A 135 11.83 13.70 4.81
N TYR A 136 12.04 13.10 3.64
CA TYR A 136 11.65 11.73 3.39
C TYR A 136 12.34 10.78 4.36
N GLU A 137 13.68 10.81 4.44
CA GLU A 137 14.47 9.96 5.35
C GLU A 137 14.13 10.19 6.82
N SER A 138 14.06 11.45 7.27
CA SER A 138 13.68 11.79 8.65
C SER A 138 12.29 11.28 9.00
N LYS A 139 11.33 11.38 8.07
CA LYS A 139 10.00 10.82 8.31
C LYS A 139 10.08 9.31 8.29
N LYS A 140 10.63 8.70 7.24
CA LYS A 140 10.66 7.25 7.03
C LYS A 140 11.31 6.53 8.20
N SER A 141 12.41 7.06 8.74
CA SER A 141 13.12 6.51 9.91
C SER A 141 12.36 6.59 11.23
N GLY A 142 11.27 7.35 11.33
CA GLY A 142 10.48 7.46 12.57
C GLY A 142 11.16 8.24 13.71
N LYS A 143 12.42 8.69 13.54
CA LYS A 143 13.18 9.44 14.56
C LYS A 143 12.54 10.78 14.88
N THR A 144 12.01 10.91 16.10
CA THR A 144 11.27 12.09 16.59
C THR A 144 12.16 13.27 17.00
N SER A 145 13.36 13.01 17.56
CA SER A 145 14.23 14.05 18.15
C SER A 145 14.80 15.05 17.13
N PHE A 146 15.23 14.58 15.95
CA PHE A 146 15.70 15.45 14.87
C PHE A 146 14.58 16.15 14.09
N ARG A 147 13.32 15.70 14.26
CA ARG A 147 12.19 16.16 13.45
C ARG A 147 11.74 17.57 13.83
N VAL A 148 11.66 17.87 15.13
CA VAL A 148 11.24 19.20 15.62
C VAL A 148 12.28 20.27 15.23
N LEU A 149 13.56 20.00 15.47
CA LEU A 149 14.64 20.92 15.11
C LEU A 149 14.72 21.14 13.58
N ALA A 150 14.55 20.07 12.79
CA ALA A 150 14.52 20.17 11.34
C ALA A 150 13.28 20.94 10.83
N GLU A 151 12.12 20.83 11.48
CA GLU A 151 10.92 21.59 11.11
C GLU A 151 11.06 23.08 11.45
N VAL A 152 11.63 23.42 12.60
CA VAL A 152 11.94 24.82 12.99
C VAL A 152 12.96 25.44 12.04
N TRP A 153 14.07 24.75 11.74
CA TRP A 153 15.08 25.22 10.79
C TRP A 153 14.51 25.44 9.39
N ARG A 154 13.60 24.56 8.94
CA ARG A 154 12.91 24.72 7.66
C ARG A 154 11.95 25.90 7.65
N GLY A 155 11.28 26.19 8.78
CA GLY A 155 10.48 27.40 8.96
C GLY A 155 11.35 28.65 8.78
N ALA A 156 12.52 28.68 9.43
CA ALA A 156 13.48 29.77 9.27
C ALA A 156 13.98 29.91 7.82
N LEU A 157 14.29 28.81 7.14
CA LEU A 157 14.67 28.81 5.71
C LEU A 157 13.53 29.28 4.80
N LEU A 158 12.27 28.98 5.13
CA LEU A 158 11.12 29.48 4.38
C LEU A 158 11.02 31.00 4.51
N ILE A 159 11.16 31.53 5.72
CA ILE A 159 11.17 32.97 5.98
C ILE A 159 12.31 33.62 5.22
N LEU A 160 13.53 33.07 5.30
CA LEU A 160 14.69 33.57 4.55
C LEU A 160 14.42 33.59 3.04
N LYS A 161 13.82 32.54 2.49
CA LYS A 161 13.44 32.48 1.07
C LYS A 161 12.42 33.55 0.72
N ILE A 162 11.40 33.77 1.54
CA ILE A 162 10.39 34.82 1.33
C ILE A 162 11.06 36.20 1.40
N THR A 163 11.91 36.45 2.39
CA THR A 163 12.65 37.71 2.53
C THR A 163 13.56 37.97 1.33
N ALA A 164 14.33 36.98 0.88
CA ALA A 164 15.13 37.08 -0.33
C ALA A 164 14.26 37.36 -1.57
N TRP A 165 13.08 36.74 -1.65
CA TRP A 165 12.12 36.95 -2.73
C TRP A 165 11.62 38.40 -2.77
N PHE A 166 11.33 39.00 -1.60
CA PHE A 166 10.96 40.42 -1.48
C PHE A 166 12.11 41.38 -1.77
N ILE A 167 13.34 41.06 -1.36
CA ILE A 167 14.53 41.88 -1.65
C ILE A 167 14.80 41.94 -3.15
N ILE A 168 14.75 40.79 -3.85
CA ILE A 168 14.91 40.73 -5.31
C ILE A 168 13.80 41.53 -5.99
N PHE A 169 12.56 41.38 -5.54
CA PHE A 169 11.43 42.16 -6.07
C PHE A 169 11.64 43.67 -5.91
N ALA A 170 12.08 44.12 -4.74
CA ALA A 170 12.35 45.53 -4.44
C ALA A 170 13.54 46.11 -5.24
N ALA A 171 14.55 45.29 -5.56
CA ALA A 171 15.72 45.71 -6.33
C ALA A 171 15.45 45.81 -7.84
N VAL A 172 14.54 44.99 -8.39
CA VAL A 172 14.24 44.95 -9.83
C VAL A 172 13.10 45.91 -10.20
N SER A 173 12.17 46.18 -9.28
CA SER A 173 11.04 47.10 -9.46
C SER A 173 11.42 48.52 -9.96
N PRO A 174 12.50 49.16 -9.46
CA PRO A 174 12.90 50.51 -9.91
C PRO A 174 13.56 50.53 -11.30
N ALA A 175 14.10 49.40 -11.76
CA ALA A 175 14.88 49.33 -13.00
C ALA A 175 14.01 49.04 -14.24
N SER A 176 12.89 48.34 -14.09
CA SER A 176 11.91 48.11 -15.15
C SER A 176 10.62 47.51 -14.59
N PRO A 177 9.43 47.97 -15.01
CA PRO A 177 8.16 47.36 -14.61
C PRO A 177 7.96 45.94 -15.19
N ILE A 178 8.75 45.54 -16.19
CA ILE A 178 8.66 44.21 -16.83
C ILE A 178 9.27 43.11 -15.95
N GLY A 179 10.33 43.42 -15.21
CA GLY A 179 11.02 42.46 -14.34
C GLY A 179 10.11 41.86 -13.25
N PRO A 180 9.38 42.69 -12.47
CA PRO A 180 8.38 42.21 -11.52
C PRO A 180 7.29 41.34 -12.15
N LEU A 181 6.80 41.70 -13.34
CA LEU A 181 5.76 40.94 -14.04
C LEU A 181 6.25 39.54 -14.47
N LEU A 182 7.45 39.44 -15.04
CA LEU A 182 8.06 38.15 -15.40
C LEU A 182 8.31 37.28 -14.16
N TRP A 183 8.77 37.89 -13.06
CA TRP A 183 9.05 37.20 -11.81
C TRP A 183 7.78 36.62 -11.15
N ILE A 184 6.69 37.40 -11.15
CA ILE A 184 5.36 36.95 -10.72
C ILE A 184 4.88 35.80 -11.59
N GLY A 185 5.02 35.90 -12.92
CA GLY A 185 4.64 34.85 -13.87
C GLY A 185 5.37 33.53 -13.61
N ILE A 186 6.71 33.57 -13.48
CA ILE A 186 7.54 32.38 -13.22
C ILE A 186 7.16 31.73 -11.89
N THR A 187 6.97 32.54 -10.84
CA THR A 187 6.66 32.02 -9.51
C THR A 187 5.23 31.48 -9.43
N GLY A 188 4.26 32.17 -10.04
CA GLY A 188 2.89 31.70 -10.18
C GLY A 188 2.82 30.37 -10.92
N TRP A 189 3.52 30.25 -12.04
CA TRP A 189 3.63 28.99 -12.79
C TRP A 189 4.25 27.86 -11.95
N TRP A 190 5.33 28.15 -11.23
CA TRP A 190 5.99 27.16 -10.37
C TRP A 190 5.11 26.68 -9.22
N LEU A 191 4.40 27.60 -8.56
CA LEU A 191 3.43 27.28 -7.51
C LEU A 191 2.26 26.47 -8.06
N TRP A 192 1.73 26.86 -9.22
CA TRP A 192 0.65 26.15 -9.89
C TRP A 192 1.07 24.72 -10.27
N ARG A 193 2.26 24.52 -10.86
CA ARG A 193 2.79 23.19 -11.17
C ARG A 193 2.91 22.32 -9.91
N LYS A 194 3.40 22.87 -8.81
CA LYS A 194 3.47 22.15 -7.52
C LYS A 194 2.10 21.77 -6.99
N TRP A 195 1.14 22.69 -7.06
CA TRP A 195 -0.23 22.43 -6.64
C TRP A 195 -0.90 21.37 -7.51
N ALA A 196 -0.74 21.43 -8.83
CA ALA A 196 -1.28 20.46 -9.77
C ALA A 196 -0.74 19.05 -9.51
N ILE A 197 0.57 18.89 -9.29
CA ILE A 197 1.20 17.61 -8.93
C ILE A 197 0.64 17.08 -7.60
N ARG A 198 0.54 17.94 -6.57
CA ARG A 198 -0.04 17.55 -5.28
C ARG A 198 -1.48 17.10 -5.41
N ARG A 199 -2.29 17.83 -6.18
CA ARG A 199 -3.70 17.50 -6.41
C ARG A 199 -3.81 16.15 -7.11
N LYS A 200 -3.06 15.93 -8.20
CA LYS A 200 -3.04 14.64 -8.92
C LYS A 200 -2.65 13.48 -7.99
N ASN A 201 -1.58 13.63 -7.22
CA ASN A 201 -1.11 12.59 -6.30
C ASN A 201 -2.12 12.31 -5.18
N ASN A 202 -2.78 13.33 -4.65
CA ASN A 202 -3.83 13.16 -3.64
C ASN A 202 -5.05 12.45 -4.22
N THR A 203 -5.48 12.81 -5.44
CA THR A 203 -6.57 12.14 -6.15
C THR A 203 -6.25 10.65 -6.38
N LEU A 204 -5.04 10.33 -6.81
CA LEU A 204 -4.58 8.95 -6.97
C LEU A 204 -4.62 8.18 -5.64
N LEU A 205 -3.97 8.70 -4.60
CA LEU A 205 -3.91 8.03 -3.29
C LEU A 205 -5.31 7.84 -2.67
N ASN A 206 -6.20 8.82 -2.84
CA ASN A 206 -7.58 8.70 -2.38
C ASN A 206 -8.37 7.67 -3.18
N SER A 207 -8.11 7.53 -4.49
CA SER A 207 -8.76 6.52 -5.33
C SER A 207 -8.33 5.10 -4.93
N ILE A 208 -7.02 4.88 -4.75
CA ILE A 208 -6.46 3.61 -4.27
C ILE A 208 -7.03 3.27 -2.88
N LEU A 209 -7.03 4.24 -1.96
CA LEU A 209 -7.58 4.02 -0.61
C LEU A 209 -9.09 3.79 -0.63
N SER A 210 -9.84 4.46 -1.51
CA SER A 210 -11.27 4.20 -1.70
C SER A 210 -11.53 2.80 -2.23
N THR A 211 -10.67 2.30 -3.11
CA THR A 211 -10.74 0.93 -3.63
C THR A 211 -10.45 -0.07 -2.51
N TYR A 212 -9.39 0.18 -1.74
CA TYR A 212 -9.09 -0.60 -0.54
C TYR A 212 -10.27 -0.63 0.45
N GLY A 213 -10.88 0.52 0.75
CA GLY A 213 -12.00 0.63 1.69
C GLY A 213 -13.23 -0.19 1.30
N MET A 214 -13.43 -0.51 0.01
CA MET A 214 -14.51 -1.42 -0.43
C MET A 214 -14.30 -2.85 0.06
N LEU A 215 -13.05 -3.23 0.35
CA LEU A 215 -12.70 -4.54 0.92
C LEU A 215 -12.91 -4.59 2.44
N ASN A 216 -13.44 -3.55 3.08
CA ASN A 216 -13.76 -3.57 4.51
C ASN A 216 -15.08 -4.27 4.82
N ALA A 217 -16.01 -4.34 3.85
CA ALA A 217 -17.32 -4.92 4.05
C ALA A 217 -17.27 -6.46 4.02
N THR A 218 -18.09 -7.09 4.85
CA THR A 218 -18.32 -8.54 4.87
C THR A 218 -19.06 -9.03 3.62
N GLU A 219 -19.90 -8.19 3.02
CA GLU A 219 -20.50 -8.43 1.71
C GLU A 219 -19.75 -7.65 0.63
N GLN A 220 -18.87 -8.35 -0.07
CA GLN A 220 -18.04 -7.76 -1.13
C GLN A 220 -18.87 -7.67 -2.42
N ASN A 221 -19.21 -6.45 -2.83
CA ASN A 221 -19.80 -6.21 -4.15
C ASN A 221 -18.69 -6.27 -5.21
N TRP A 222 -18.45 -7.47 -5.73
CA TRP A 222 -17.38 -7.75 -6.71
C TRP A 222 -17.44 -6.90 -7.97
N PRO A 223 -18.60 -6.67 -8.62
CA PRO A 223 -18.70 -5.74 -9.75
C PRO A 223 -18.21 -4.33 -9.41
N LYS A 224 -18.59 -3.81 -8.23
CA LYS A 224 -18.19 -2.47 -7.78
C LYS A 224 -16.71 -2.40 -7.41
N ILE A 225 -16.13 -3.47 -6.87
CA ILE A 225 -14.69 -3.56 -6.60
C ILE A 225 -13.91 -3.52 -7.91
N HIS A 226 -14.34 -4.27 -8.93
CA HIS A 226 -13.75 -4.26 -10.27
C HIS A 226 -13.77 -2.86 -10.90
N GLU A 227 -14.93 -2.20 -10.90
CA GLU A 227 -15.09 -0.83 -11.42
C GLU A 227 -14.17 0.17 -10.71
N LYS A 228 -13.97 0.01 -9.40
CA LYS A 228 -13.07 0.86 -8.61
C LYS A 228 -11.61 0.64 -8.94
N LEU A 229 -11.20 -0.61 -9.18
CA LEU A 229 -9.85 -0.94 -9.65
C LEU A 229 -9.57 -0.26 -10.99
N GLU A 230 -10.46 -0.39 -11.98
CA GLU A 230 -10.33 0.24 -13.29
C GLU A 230 -10.22 1.77 -13.18
N LYS A 231 -11.15 2.40 -12.44
CA LYS A 231 -11.14 3.86 -12.21
C LYS A 231 -9.86 4.36 -11.54
N SER A 232 -9.25 3.56 -10.67
CA SER A 232 -8.00 3.92 -10.02
C SER A 232 -6.80 3.75 -10.94
N GLU A 233 -6.82 2.76 -11.84
CA GLU A 233 -5.81 2.53 -12.87
C GLU A 233 -5.80 3.65 -13.91
N GLU A 234 -6.98 4.15 -14.32
CA GLU A 234 -7.11 5.36 -15.16
C GLU A 234 -6.44 6.59 -14.53
N LEU A 235 -6.39 6.66 -13.20
CA LEU A 235 -5.72 7.73 -12.45
C LEU A 235 -4.20 7.49 -12.27
N GLY A 236 -3.70 6.34 -12.72
CA GLY A 236 -2.29 5.93 -12.68
C GLY A 236 -1.94 5.00 -11.51
N ALA A 237 -2.91 4.30 -10.91
CA ALA A 237 -2.63 3.23 -9.97
C ALA A 237 -1.97 2.06 -10.70
N ILE A 238 -0.99 1.43 -10.06
CA ILE A 238 -0.34 0.23 -10.57
C ILE A 238 -0.68 -0.88 -9.58
N TRP A 239 -1.50 -1.83 -10.04
CA TRP A 239 -1.95 -2.95 -9.24
C TRP A 239 -1.11 -4.19 -9.49
N ASN A 240 -0.93 -5.00 -8.45
CA ASN A 240 -0.39 -6.34 -8.59
C ASN A 240 -1.23 -7.14 -9.61
N PRO A 241 -0.60 -7.81 -10.58
CA PRO A 241 -1.31 -8.51 -11.65
C PRO A 241 -2.24 -9.62 -11.15
N THR A 242 -2.04 -10.13 -9.92
CA THR A 242 -2.90 -11.17 -9.32
C THR A 242 -4.22 -10.64 -8.76
N ILE A 243 -4.37 -9.32 -8.58
CA ILE A 243 -5.60 -8.71 -8.04
C ILE A 243 -6.77 -8.92 -9.01
N TYR A 244 -6.58 -8.65 -10.30
CA TYR A 244 -7.66 -8.77 -11.29
C TYR A 244 -8.18 -10.21 -11.45
N PRO A 245 -7.33 -11.24 -11.60
CA PRO A 245 -7.79 -12.63 -11.60
C PRO A 245 -8.61 -13.02 -10.37
N LEU A 246 -8.16 -12.63 -9.15
CA LEU A 246 -8.89 -12.90 -7.90
C LEU A 246 -10.27 -12.25 -7.89
N VAL A 247 -10.37 -10.98 -8.29
CA VAL A 247 -11.66 -10.26 -8.36
C VAL A 247 -12.56 -10.86 -9.43
N GLU A 248 -12.02 -11.24 -10.59
CA GLU A 248 -12.78 -11.79 -11.69
C GLU A 248 -13.37 -13.16 -11.36
N GLU A 249 -12.61 -14.03 -10.71
CA GLU A 249 -13.08 -15.33 -10.26
C GLU A 249 -14.28 -15.19 -9.31
N ARG A 250 -14.21 -14.24 -8.38
CA ARG A 250 -15.32 -13.96 -7.45
C ARG A 250 -16.50 -13.29 -8.11
N ARG A 251 -16.26 -12.40 -9.08
CA ARG A 251 -17.33 -11.78 -9.89
C ARG A 251 -18.13 -12.83 -10.65
N ARG A 252 -17.49 -13.85 -11.21
CA ARG A 252 -18.17 -14.96 -11.89
C ARG A 252 -18.99 -15.79 -10.92
N ALA A 253 -18.43 -16.11 -9.76
CA ALA A 253 -19.16 -16.83 -8.71
C ALA A 253 -20.35 -16.04 -8.14
N TYR A 254 -20.32 -14.71 -8.18
CA TYR A 254 -21.41 -13.84 -7.72
C TYR A 254 -22.62 -13.80 -8.68
N LEU A 255 -22.42 -14.17 -9.95
CA LEU A 255 -23.47 -14.16 -10.98
C LEU A 255 -24.17 -15.52 -11.15
N LEU A 256 -23.74 -16.54 -10.41
CA LEU A 256 -24.26 -17.91 -10.41
C LEU A 256 -25.06 -18.16 -9.13
#